data_AF-X8CGQ8-F1
#
_entry.id   AF-X8CGQ8-F1
#
_cell.length_a   1.000
_cell.length_b   1.000
_cell.length_c   1.000
_cell.angle_alpha   90.00
_cell.angle_beta   90.00
_cell.angle_gamma   90.00
#
_symmetry.space_group_name_H-M   'P 1'
#
loop_
_entity.id
_entity.type
_entity.pdbx_description
1 polymer ?
#
loop_
_entity_poly.entity_id
_entity_poly.type
_entity_poly.pdbx_seq_one_letter_code
_entity_poly.pdbx_strand_id
1 'polypeptide(L)'
;MTTVRFHLDALCKEGIVTRTRITRAGVGRPRTGYAAVRGRLDYQSFAEILALGLGSNVETRRRRAERAGRRLADQIVANPPWEDPATPRISDSGSAIVDRQAAMTVEIFERMGFCPELVQAAKPSGGKGQRVIRLHACPVREVARTHPEVGCALHLGLLQGLLANSTVAEGKLKTTPTPALKAELEPFVEPELCVARVIADD
;
A
#
# COMPACT_ATOMS: atom_id res chain seq x y z
N MET A 1 29.60 8.91 -26.30
CA MET A 1 28.14 8.72 -26.19
C MET A 1 27.66 9.43 -24.95
N THR A 2 26.84 10.47 -25.07
CA THR A 2 26.29 11.19 -23.90
C THR A 2 25.09 10.43 -23.36
N THR A 3 25.13 10.02 -22.09
CA THR A 3 24.09 9.25 -21.36
C THR A 3 22.67 9.80 -21.58
N VAL A 4 22.52 11.12 -21.64
CA VAL A 4 21.23 11.79 -21.89
C VAL A 4 20.59 11.37 -23.22
N ARG A 5 21.36 11.25 -24.31
CA ARG A 5 20.82 10.90 -25.63
C ARG A 5 20.35 9.45 -25.67
N PHE A 6 21.05 8.56 -24.97
CA PHE A 6 20.67 7.17 -24.82
C PHE A 6 19.32 7.03 -24.09
N HIS A 7 19.15 7.70 -22.95
CA HIS A 7 17.87 7.70 -22.21
C HIS A 7 16.73 8.33 -23.02
N LEU A 8 16.98 9.44 -23.72
CA LEU A 8 15.96 10.08 -24.56
C LEU A 8 15.54 9.21 -25.75
N ASP A 9 16.47 8.49 -26.37
CA ASP A 9 16.12 7.56 -27.46
C ASP A 9 15.33 6.34 -26.91
N ALA A 10 15.59 5.88 -25.68
CA ALA A 10 14.78 4.85 -25.01
C ALA A 10 13.35 5.35 -24.71
N LEU A 11 13.21 6.55 -24.13
CA LEU A 11 11.90 7.17 -23.87
C LEU A 11 11.13 7.48 -25.17
N CYS A 12 11.83 7.75 -26.26
CA CYS A 12 11.22 7.86 -27.58
C CYS A 12 10.72 6.52 -28.11
N LYS A 13 11.45 5.42 -27.92
CA LYS A 13 11.00 4.07 -28.29
C LYS A 13 9.76 3.64 -27.51
N GLU A 14 9.66 4.01 -26.24
CA GLU A 14 8.49 3.74 -25.39
C GLU A 14 7.30 4.68 -25.66
N GLY A 15 7.48 5.68 -26.54
CA GLY A 15 6.45 6.66 -26.89
C GLY A 15 6.08 7.59 -25.75
N ILE A 16 6.97 7.76 -24.76
CA ILE A 16 6.79 8.67 -23.62
C ILE A 16 7.26 10.08 -24.02
N VAL A 17 8.24 10.16 -24.91
CA VAL A 17 8.80 11.41 -25.44
C VAL A 17 8.75 11.39 -26.96
N THR A 18 8.39 12.50 -27.59
CA THR A 18 8.49 12.68 -29.05
C THR A 18 9.66 13.60 -29.39
N ARG A 19 10.28 13.32 -30.54
CA ARG A 19 11.38 14.12 -31.07
C ARG A 19 10.83 15.20 -31.98
N THR A 20 10.96 16.46 -31.58
CA THR A 20 10.54 17.62 -32.38
C THR A 20 11.72 18.28 -33.07
N ARG A 21 11.50 18.88 -34.25
CA ARG A 21 12.51 19.75 -34.88
C ARG A 21 12.25 21.19 -34.45
N ILE A 22 13.22 21.79 -33.78
CA ILE A 22 13.15 23.21 -33.43
C ILE A 22 13.75 23.99 -34.60
N THR A 23 12.88 24.61 -35.39
CA THR A 23 13.27 25.55 -36.44
C THR A 23 13.70 26.86 -35.80
N ARG A 24 14.86 27.40 -36.21
CA ARG A 24 15.31 28.75 -35.84
C ARG A 24 15.04 29.71 -36.98
N ALA A 25 14.76 30.96 -36.68
CA ALA A 25 14.84 32.06 -37.65
C ALA A 25 16.32 32.41 -37.85
N GLY A 26 17.00 31.78 -38.83
CA GLY A 26 18.40 32.05 -39.16
C GLY A 26 19.10 30.88 -39.88
N VAL A 27 20.34 31.11 -40.35
CA VAL A 27 21.16 30.12 -41.06
C VAL A 27 21.78 29.13 -40.05
N GLY A 28 21.50 27.83 -40.21
CA GLY A 28 22.09 26.76 -39.39
C GLY A 28 21.28 25.46 -39.40
N ARG A 29 21.91 24.32 -39.06
CA ARG A 29 21.23 23.00 -38.99
C ARG A 29 20.14 23.00 -37.91
N PRO A 30 18.91 22.50 -38.19
CA PRO A 30 17.84 22.41 -37.19
C PRO A 30 18.28 21.64 -35.94
N ARG A 31 17.87 22.13 -34.76
CA ARG A 31 18.14 21.43 -33.50
C ARG A 31 17.04 20.40 -33.22
N THR A 32 17.45 19.28 -32.66
CA THR A 32 16.53 18.26 -32.15
C THR A 32 16.03 18.66 -30.78
N GLY A 33 14.73 18.91 -30.66
CA GLY A 33 14.01 19.03 -29.40
C GLY A 33 13.40 17.69 -28.98
N TYR A 34 13.05 17.61 -27.70
CA TYR A 34 12.34 16.48 -27.11
C TYR A 34 11.18 17.03 -26.29
N ALA A 35 9.98 16.48 -26.48
CA ALA A 35 8.78 16.88 -25.77
C ALA A 35 8.07 15.65 -25.21
N ALA A 36 7.59 15.72 -23.97
CA ALA A 36 6.75 14.66 -23.41
C ALA A 36 5.46 14.53 -24.23
N VAL A 37 5.06 13.29 -24.53
CA VAL A 37 3.80 13.02 -25.23
C VAL A 37 2.64 13.32 -24.28
N ARG A 38 1.77 14.26 -24.64
CA ARG A 38 0.55 14.61 -23.89
C ARG A 38 -0.64 13.82 -24.43
N GLY A 39 -1.63 13.54 -23.59
CA GLY A 39 -2.89 12.89 -23.99
C GLY A 39 -2.88 11.36 -24.02
N ARG A 40 -1.83 10.71 -23.49
CA ARG A 40 -1.91 9.28 -23.14
C ARG A 40 -2.69 9.14 -21.84
N LEU A 41 -3.49 8.07 -21.73
CA LEU A 41 -4.08 7.69 -20.46
C LEU A 41 -2.94 7.36 -19.49
N ASP A 42 -2.73 8.22 -18.50
CA ASP A 42 -1.77 7.96 -17.44
C ASP A 42 -2.36 7.01 -16.39
N TYR A 43 -1.47 6.44 -15.57
CA TYR A 43 -1.88 5.48 -14.55
C TYR A 43 -2.84 6.09 -13.53
N GLN A 44 -2.70 7.39 -13.25
CA GLN A 44 -3.56 8.11 -12.32
C GLN A 44 -5.00 8.19 -12.84
N SER A 45 -5.19 8.62 -14.08
CA SER A 45 -6.51 8.68 -14.73
C SER A 45 -7.14 7.30 -14.83
N PHE A 46 -6.34 6.27 -15.15
CA PHE A 46 -6.82 4.89 -15.18
C PHE A 46 -7.29 4.42 -13.80
N ALA A 47 -6.49 4.67 -12.76
CA ALA A 47 -6.84 4.28 -11.39
C ALA A 47 -8.08 5.01 -10.88
N GLU A 48 -8.27 6.28 -11.25
CA GLU A 48 -9.48 7.05 -10.95
C GLU A 48 -10.72 6.47 -11.64
N ILE A 49 -10.63 6.12 -12.93
CA ILE A 49 -11.73 5.45 -13.65
C ILE A 49 -12.12 4.14 -12.95
N LEU A 50 -11.15 3.33 -12.54
CA LEU A 50 -11.41 2.09 -11.80
C LEU A 50 -12.02 2.35 -10.42
N ALA A 51 -11.54 3.37 -9.70
CA ALA A 51 -12.08 3.77 -8.41
C ALA A 51 -13.57 4.16 -8.52
N LEU A 52 -13.92 4.97 -9.52
CA LEU A 52 -15.31 5.33 -9.82
C LEU A 52 -16.14 4.09 -10.24
N GLY A 53 -15.52 3.15 -10.96
CA GLY A 53 -16.14 1.88 -11.34
C GLY A 53 -16.53 0.96 -10.17
N LEU A 54 -15.98 1.18 -8.96
CA LEU A 54 -16.36 0.40 -7.79
C LEU A 54 -17.81 0.66 -7.34
N GLY A 55 -18.42 1.78 -7.71
CA GLY A 55 -19.83 2.01 -7.39
C GLY A 55 -20.28 3.45 -7.57
N SER A 56 -21.59 3.61 -7.73
CA SER A 56 -22.24 4.90 -7.95
C SER A 56 -22.26 5.81 -6.73
N ASN A 57 -21.99 5.28 -5.52
CA ASN A 57 -21.91 6.07 -4.29
C ASN A 57 -20.69 5.69 -3.44
N VAL A 58 -20.29 6.64 -2.58
CA VAL A 58 -19.12 6.56 -1.68
C VAL A 58 -19.16 5.29 -0.84
N GLU A 59 -20.32 4.95 -0.27
CA GLU A 59 -20.43 3.80 0.64
C GLU A 59 -20.24 2.45 -0.08
N THR A 60 -20.75 2.34 -1.31
CA THR A 60 -20.54 1.15 -2.15
C THR A 60 -19.07 1.03 -2.56
N ARG A 61 -18.43 2.15 -2.93
CA ARG A 61 -17.00 2.19 -3.23
C ARG A 61 -16.17 1.75 -2.03
N ARG A 62 -16.43 2.31 -0.85
CA ARG A 62 -15.81 1.93 0.43
C ARG A 62 -15.88 0.43 0.69
N ARG A 63 -17.09 -0.11 0.74
CA ARG A 63 -17.32 -1.53 1.04
C ARG A 63 -16.63 -2.46 0.04
N ARG A 64 -16.62 -2.11 -1.25
CA ARG A 64 -15.98 -2.93 -2.29
C ARG A 64 -14.45 -2.81 -2.26
N ALA A 65 -13.91 -1.61 -2.04
CA ALA A 65 -12.48 -1.39 -1.88
C ALA A 65 -11.94 -2.13 -0.65
N GLU A 66 -12.63 -2.05 0.49
CA GLU A 66 -12.28 -2.79 1.70
C GLU A 66 -12.31 -4.31 1.50
N ARG A 67 -13.33 -4.81 0.79
CA ARG A 67 -13.37 -6.24 0.40
C ARG A 67 -12.22 -6.62 -0.53
N ALA A 68 -11.83 -5.75 -1.46
CA ALA A 68 -10.68 -5.98 -2.33
C ALA A 68 -9.37 -6.03 -1.51
N GLY A 69 -9.22 -5.13 -0.54
CA GLY A 69 -8.12 -5.15 0.43
C GLY A 69 -8.02 -6.47 1.19
N ARG A 70 -9.13 -6.96 1.75
CA ARG A 70 -9.16 -8.28 2.43
C ARG A 70 -8.71 -9.42 1.51
N ARG A 71 -9.23 -9.46 0.28
CA ARG A 71 -8.85 -10.48 -0.71
C ARG A 71 -7.38 -10.40 -1.09
N LEU A 72 -6.81 -9.21 -1.16
CA LEU A 72 -5.38 -9.03 -1.39
C LEU A 72 -4.57 -9.59 -0.20
N ALA A 73 -5.03 -9.38 1.03
CA ALA A 73 -4.44 -9.98 2.21
C ALA A 73 -4.42 -11.52 2.11
N ASP A 74 -5.55 -12.12 1.74
CA ASP A 74 -5.66 -13.58 1.57
C ASP A 74 -4.67 -14.10 0.51
N GLN A 75 -4.50 -13.37 -0.60
CA GLN A 75 -3.54 -13.71 -1.65
C GLN A 75 -2.09 -13.63 -1.16
N ILE A 76 -1.74 -12.58 -0.39
CA ILE A 76 -0.41 -12.41 0.18
C ILE A 76 -0.09 -13.53 1.18
N VAL A 77 -1.06 -13.95 1.99
CA VAL A 77 -0.87 -15.04 2.94
C VAL A 77 -0.78 -16.39 2.24
N ALA A 78 -1.58 -16.61 1.19
CA ALA A 78 -1.58 -17.87 0.44
C ALA A 78 -0.32 -18.06 -0.41
N ASN A 79 0.18 -16.99 -1.01
CA ASN A 79 1.37 -16.97 -1.86
C ASN A 79 2.25 -15.80 -1.44
N PRO A 80 3.00 -15.89 -0.33
CA PRO A 80 3.89 -14.83 0.09
C PRO A 80 4.91 -14.58 -1.02
N PRO A 81 4.86 -13.43 -1.71
CA PRO A 81 5.65 -13.19 -2.92
C PRO A 81 7.16 -13.05 -2.66
N TRP A 82 7.58 -13.25 -1.41
CA TRP A 82 8.91 -13.00 -0.88
C TRP A 82 9.46 -14.18 -0.07
N GLU A 83 8.76 -15.31 0.00
CA GLU A 83 9.31 -16.51 0.65
C GLU A 83 10.47 -17.08 -0.18
N ASP A 84 11.69 -16.82 0.28
CA ASP A 84 12.80 -17.74 0.09
C ASP A 84 12.62 -18.85 1.15
N PRO A 85 12.54 -20.15 0.77
CA PRO A 85 12.32 -21.26 1.70
C PRO A 85 13.35 -21.36 2.84
N ALA A 86 14.44 -20.59 2.79
CA ALA A 86 15.47 -20.54 3.82
C ALA A 86 15.25 -19.48 4.93
N THR A 87 14.20 -18.65 4.88
CA THR A 87 14.00 -17.62 5.93
C THR A 87 13.44 -18.22 7.23
N PRO A 88 14.14 -18.07 8.38
CA PRO A 88 13.67 -18.59 9.65
C PRO A 88 12.40 -17.85 10.09
N ARG A 89 11.33 -18.62 10.34
CA ARG A 89 10.11 -18.10 10.96
C ARG A 89 10.44 -17.55 12.34
N ILE A 90 10.03 -16.31 12.60
CA ILE A 90 10.22 -15.65 13.90
C ILE A 90 9.73 -16.58 15.01
N SER A 91 10.64 -16.98 15.89
CA SER A 91 10.37 -17.93 16.96
C SER A 91 9.50 -17.32 18.04
N ASP A 92 8.57 -18.16 18.50
CA ASP A 92 7.55 -17.92 19.53
C ASP A 92 8.21 -17.55 20.89
N SER A 93 8.50 -16.27 21.08
CA SER A 93 9.10 -15.74 22.31
C SER A 93 8.09 -14.89 23.07
N GLY A 94 7.07 -15.51 23.66
CA GLY A 94 6.27 -14.96 24.78
C GLY A 94 5.59 -13.59 24.61
N SER A 95 5.62 -12.96 23.43
CA SER A 95 4.97 -11.67 23.21
C SER A 95 3.46 -11.86 23.03
N ALA A 96 2.67 -10.86 23.44
CA ALA A 96 1.23 -10.88 23.23
C ALA A 96 0.91 -11.07 21.73
N ILE A 97 -0.18 -11.76 21.39
CA ILE A 97 -0.61 -12.02 20.00
C ILE A 97 -0.67 -10.73 19.17
N VAL A 98 -1.09 -9.63 19.80
CA VAL A 98 -1.10 -8.27 19.21
C VAL A 98 0.29 -7.82 18.74
N ASP A 99 1.35 -8.17 19.47
CA ASP A 99 2.73 -7.75 19.18
C ASP A 99 3.28 -8.45 17.96
N ARG A 100 3.10 -9.78 17.93
CA ARG A 100 3.46 -10.60 16.77
C ARG A 100 2.73 -10.11 15.54
N GLN A 101 1.43 -9.85 15.67
CA GLN A 101 0.63 -9.44 14.54
C GLN A 101 0.97 -8.04 14.04
N ALA A 102 1.25 -7.10 14.95
CA ALA A 102 1.72 -5.78 14.58
C ALA A 102 3.06 -5.84 13.87
N ALA A 103 4.01 -6.67 14.34
CA ALA A 103 5.30 -6.87 13.69
C ALA A 103 5.16 -7.46 12.27
N MET A 104 4.34 -8.51 12.10
CA MET A 104 4.08 -9.10 10.78
C MET A 104 3.43 -8.08 9.83
N THR A 105 2.50 -7.28 10.34
CA THR A 105 1.87 -6.21 9.55
C THR A 105 2.91 -5.18 9.09
N VAL A 106 3.82 -4.76 9.97
CA VAL A 106 4.92 -3.83 9.63
C VAL A 106 5.80 -4.41 8.51
N GLU A 107 6.21 -5.67 8.59
CA GLU A 107 7.04 -6.29 7.55
C GLU A 107 6.36 -6.31 6.17
N ILE A 108 5.08 -6.66 6.13
CA ILE A 108 4.30 -6.71 4.89
C ILE A 108 4.13 -5.29 4.32
N PHE A 109 3.82 -4.32 5.18
CA PHE A 109 3.61 -2.92 4.77
C PHE A 109 4.90 -2.23 4.33
N GLU A 110 6.04 -2.54 4.93
CA GLU A 110 7.35 -2.04 4.51
C GLU A 110 7.63 -2.45 3.06
N ARG A 111 7.43 -3.73 2.75
CA ARG A 111 7.64 -4.27 1.39
C ARG A 111 6.69 -3.69 0.35
N MET A 112 5.48 -3.33 0.76
CA MET A 112 4.52 -2.66 -0.12
C MET A 112 4.82 -1.16 -0.29
N GLY A 113 5.82 -0.62 0.41
CA GLY A 113 6.22 0.79 0.29
C GLY A 113 5.36 1.75 1.11
N PHE A 114 4.78 1.30 2.22
CA PHE A 114 4.04 2.16 3.14
C PHE A 114 4.91 2.84 4.22
N CYS A 115 6.19 2.47 4.30
CA CYS A 115 7.14 2.96 5.31
C CYS A 115 6.55 2.94 6.75
N PRO A 116 6.11 1.77 7.26
CA PRO A 116 5.59 1.60 8.60
C PRO A 116 6.61 1.86 9.71
N GLU A 117 6.16 2.53 10.75
CA GLU A 117 6.84 2.71 12.02
C GLU A 117 5.95 2.17 13.14
N LEU A 118 6.41 1.13 13.84
CA LEU A 118 5.72 0.60 15.01
C LEU A 118 5.99 1.49 16.23
N VAL A 119 4.96 2.17 16.71
CA VAL A 119 5.06 2.98 17.93
C VAL A 119 4.84 2.05 19.13
N GLN A 120 5.80 2.05 20.06
CA GLN A 120 5.62 1.38 21.34
C GLN A 120 4.47 2.07 22.08
N ALA A 121 3.36 1.36 22.27
CA ALA A 121 2.28 1.86 23.11
C ALA A 121 2.81 2.01 24.54
N ALA A 122 2.65 3.18 25.15
CA ALA A 122 2.80 3.32 26.59
C ALA A 122 1.88 2.28 27.22
N LYS A 123 2.44 1.35 28.03
CA LYS A 123 1.66 0.27 28.65
C LYS A 123 0.44 0.90 29.32
N PRO A 124 -0.79 0.69 28.82
CA PRO A 124 -1.95 1.22 29.51
C PRO A 124 -1.97 0.52 30.87
N SER A 125 -2.02 1.31 31.94
CA SER A 125 -2.28 0.81 33.29
C SER A 125 -3.68 0.17 33.27
N GLY A 126 -3.75 -1.13 32.95
CA GLY A 126 -4.99 -1.92 32.92
C GLY A 126 -5.80 -1.91 31.61
N GLY A 127 -5.23 -1.57 30.45
CA GLY A 127 -5.95 -1.54 29.17
C GLY A 127 -5.66 -2.73 28.23
N LYS A 128 -6.59 -2.99 27.30
CA LYS A 128 -6.48 -3.97 26.19
C LYS A 128 -5.13 -3.84 25.47
N GLY A 129 -4.59 -4.97 25.00
CA GLY A 129 -3.38 -4.98 24.18
C GLY A 129 -3.60 -4.19 22.89
N GLN A 130 -2.95 -3.03 22.76
CA GLN A 130 -3.03 -2.18 21.57
C GLN A 130 -1.63 -1.87 21.04
N ARG A 131 -1.49 -1.87 19.71
CA ARG A 131 -0.30 -1.38 18.99
C ARG A 131 -0.70 -0.35 17.95
N VAL A 132 0.15 0.65 17.78
CA VAL A 132 -0.05 1.76 16.84
C VAL A 132 1.04 1.67 15.79
N ILE A 133 0.65 1.71 14.51
CA ILE A 133 1.55 1.69 13.36
C ILE A 133 1.34 3.01 12.61
N ARG A 134 2.39 3.81 12.51
CA ARG A 134 2.43 5.02 11.68
C ARG A 134 2.85 4.63 10.28
N LEU A 135 2.15 5.12 9.26
CA LEU A 135 2.39 4.79 7.86
C LEU A 135 2.73 6.08 7.13
N HIS A 136 4.02 6.26 6.84
CA HIS A 136 4.59 7.52 6.31
C HIS A 136 4.55 7.60 4.78
N ALA A 137 4.21 6.49 4.10
CA ALA A 137 4.05 6.46 2.66
C ALA A 137 2.73 5.78 2.24
N CYS A 138 2.19 6.23 1.10
CA CYS A 138 1.04 5.59 0.48
C CYS A 138 1.36 5.36 -1.01
N PRO A 139 1.54 4.10 -1.46
CA PRO A 139 1.85 3.78 -2.86
C PRO A 139 0.79 4.28 -3.86
N VAL A 140 -0.44 4.49 -3.38
CA VAL A 140 -1.58 4.98 -4.17
C VAL A 140 -2.05 6.34 -3.70
N ARG A 141 -1.14 7.19 -3.17
CA ARG A 141 -1.46 8.46 -2.52
C ARG A 141 -2.38 9.36 -3.35
N GLU A 142 -2.12 9.51 -4.64
CA GLU A 142 -2.93 10.41 -5.46
C GLU A 142 -4.37 9.93 -5.60
N VAL A 143 -4.58 8.61 -5.73
CA VAL A 143 -5.93 8.04 -5.71
C VAL A 143 -6.56 8.20 -4.33
N ALA A 144 -5.79 7.98 -3.25
CA ALA A 144 -6.28 8.10 -1.89
C ALA A 144 -6.64 9.55 -1.49
N ARG A 145 -6.01 10.57 -2.07
CA ARG A 145 -6.36 11.98 -1.85
C ARG A 145 -7.66 12.37 -2.53
N THR A 146 -7.89 11.91 -3.75
CA THR A 146 -9.11 12.23 -4.51
C THR A 146 -10.28 11.33 -4.11
N HIS A 147 -10.02 10.05 -3.85
CA HIS A 147 -10.99 9.00 -3.52
C HIS A 147 -10.56 8.25 -2.25
N PRO A 148 -10.59 8.90 -1.07
CA PRO A 148 -10.18 8.28 0.20
C PRO A 148 -11.03 7.06 0.55
N GLU A 149 -12.30 7.05 0.14
CA GLU A 149 -13.17 5.89 0.29
C GLU A 149 -12.71 4.67 -0.51
N VAL A 150 -11.82 4.83 -1.48
CA VAL A 150 -11.23 3.72 -2.22
C VAL A 150 -9.83 3.41 -1.68
N GLY A 151 -8.93 4.39 -1.71
CA GLY A 151 -7.53 4.18 -1.31
C GLY A 151 -7.38 3.78 0.16
N CYS A 152 -8.00 4.53 1.08
CA CYS A 152 -7.90 4.25 2.51
C CYS A 152 -8.73 3.03 2.91
N ALA A 153 -9.87 2.78 2.26
CA ALA A 153 -10.69 1.59 2.54
C ALA A 153 -10.01 0.30 2.09
N LEU A 154 -9.35 0.30 0.91
CA LEU A 154 -8.54 -0.84 0.45
C LEU A 154 -7.44 -1.16 1.45
N HIS A 155 -6.75 -0.14 1.93
CA HIS A 155 -5.73 -0.29 2.95
C HIS A 155 -6.30 -0.84 4.28
N LEU A 156 -7.41 -0.28 4.79
CA LEU A 156 -8.07 -0.81 5.99
C LEU A 156 -8.45 -2.29 5.82
N GLY A 157 -9.02 -2.64 4.67
CA GLY A 157 -9.39 -4.02 4.35
C GLY A 157 -8.20 -4.96 4.30
N LEU A 158 -7.07 -4.50 3.74
CA LEU A 158 -5.82 -5.24 3.73
C LEU A 158 -5.32 -5.50 5.15
N LEU A 159 -5.32 -4.47 6.00
CA LEU A 159 -4.90 -4.60 7.40
C LEU A 159 -5.80 -5.59 8.14
N GLN A 160 -7.13 -5.45 8.04
CA GLN A 160 -8.11 -6.38 8.61
C GLN A 160 -7.89 -7.83 8.13
N GLY A 161 -7.64 -8.02 6.83
CA GLY A 161 -7.42 -9.34 6.26
C GLY A 161 -6.15 -10.02 6.78
N LEU A 162 -5.07 -9.26 6.98
CA LEU A 162 -3.85 -9.78 7.59
C LEU A 162 -4.08 -10.21 9.04
N LEU A 163 -4.82 -9.42 9.84
CA LEU A 163 -5.15 -9.79 11.23
C LEU A 163 -6.01 -11.06 11.31
N ALA A 164 -6.98 -11.20 10.40
CA ALA A 164 -7.90 -12.34 10.39
C ALA A 164 -7.24 -13.65 9.97
N ASN A 165 -6.27 -13.62 9.05
CA ASN A 165 -5.60 -14.84 8.59
C ASN A 165 -4.64 -15.43 9.64
N SER A 166 -4.09 -14.60 10.52
CA SER A 166 -3.18 -15.05 11.57
C SER A 166 -3.87 -15.79 12.70
N THR A 167 -5.10 -15.42 13.04
CA THR A 167 -5.91 -16.15 14.05
C THR A 167 -6.27 -17.57 13.56
N VAL A 168 -6.43 -17.75 12.24
CA VAL A 168 -6.73 -19.06 11.62
C VAL A 168 -5.50 -19.96 11.55
N ALA A 169 -4.30 -19.41 11.31
CA ALA A 169 -3.06 -20.17 11.28
C ALA A 169 -2.67 -20.74 12.65
N GLU A 170 -2.92 -19.99 13.74
CA GLU A 170 -2.66 -20.44 15.11
C GLU A 170 -3.73 -21.41 15.66
N GLY A 171 -4.93 -21.40 15.10
CA GLY A 171 -6.08 -22.19 15.53
C GLY A 171 -6.09 -23.67 15.12
N LYS A 172 -5.11 -24.15 14.33
CA LYS A 172 -5.04 -25.58 13.94
C LYS A 172 -4.53 -26.51 15.06
N LEU A 173 -4.08 -26.00 16.20
CA LEU A 173 -3.53 -26.83 17.29
C LEU A 173 -3.93 -26.42 18.73
N LYS A 174 -4.70 -25.35 18.94
CA LYS A 174 -5.04 -24.88 20.30
C LYS A 174 -6.55 -24.89 20.54
N THR A 175 -6.96 -25.60 21.59
CA THR A 175 -8.33 -25.71 22.13
C THR A 175 -8.80 -24.44 22.87
N THR A 176 -8.03 -23.35 22.80
CA THR A 176 -8.29 -22.07 23.49
C THR A 176 -8.74 -21.03 22.46
N PRO A 177 -9.81 -20.27 22.72
CA PRO A 177 -10.24 -19.20 21.82
C PRO A 177 -9.11 -18.16 21.69
N THR A 178 -8.62 -17.97 20.46
CA THR A 178 -7.68 -16.89 20.14
C THR A 178 -8.44 -15.56 20.22
N PRO A 179 -7.94 -14.54 20.96
CA PRO A 179 -8.59 -13.24 21.01
C PRO A 179 -8.73 -12.69 19.59
N ALA A 180 -9.93 -12.20 19.26
CA ALA A 180 -10.15 -11.56 17.98
C ALA A 180 -9.29 -10.28 17.91
N LEU A 181 -8.68 -10.01 16.77
CA LEU A 181 -7.92 -8.78 16.57
C LEU A 181 -8.71 -7.84 15.67
N LYS A 182 -8.80 -6.58 16.08
CA LYS A 182 -9.44 -5.51 15.32
C LYS A 182 -8.39 -4.54 14.77
N ALA A 183 -8.67 -4.09 13.55
CA ALA A 183 -7.93 -3.07 12.84
C ALA A 183 -8.75 -1.78 12.75
N GLU A 184 -8.12 -0.65 13.06
CA GLU A 184 -8.65 0.68 12.77
C GLU A 184 -7.61 1.48 11.99
N LEU A 185 -8.08 2.37 11.11
CA LEU A 185 -7.22 3.23 10.30
C LEU A 185 -7.76 4.66 10.34
N GLU A 186 -6.93 5.58 10.79
CA GLU A 186 -7.13 7.02 10.74
C GLU A 186 -6.32 7.57 9.55
N PRO A 187 -6.97 7.87 8.41
CA PRO A 187 -6.27 8.31 7.21
C PRO A 187 -5.89 9.79 7.29
N PHE A 188 -4.72 10.14 6.74
CA PHE A 188 -4.25 11.52 6.56
C PHE A 188 -4.31 12.39 7.83
N VAL A 189 -3.85 11.85 8.97
CA VAL A 189 -3.67 12.64 10.20
C VAL A 189 -2.64 13.77 9.99
N GLU A 190 -1.72 13.56 9.04
CA GLU A 190 -0.87 14.57 8.42
C GLU A 190 -0.84 14.29 6.89
N PRO A 191 -0.32 15.20 6.04
CA PRO A 191 -0.37 15.05 4.58
C PRO A 191 0.19 13.73 4.04
N GLU A 192 1.18 13.16 4.73
CA GLU A 192 1.83 11.90 4.34
C GLU A 192 1.66 10.79 5.38
N LEU A 193 0.89 11.01 6.45
CA LEU A 193 0.79 10.09 7.57
C LEU A 193 -0.63 9.52 7.73
N CYS A 194 -0.72 8.19 7.75
CA CYS A 194 -1.89 7.47 8.26
C CYS A 194 -1.53 6.76 9.56
N VAL A 195 -2.49 6.61 10.47
CA VAL A 195 -2.29 5.91 11.73
C VAL A 195 -3.18 4.67 11.76
N ALA A 196 -2.56 3.50 11.79
CA ALA A 196 -3.23 2.23 11.98
C ALA A 196 -3.15 1.79 13.44
N ARG A 197 -4.23 1.19 13.95
CA ARG A 197 -4.30 0.62 15.30
C ARG A 197 -4.68 -0.85 15.21
N VAL A 198 -3.90 -1.69 15.87
CA VAL A 198 -4.18 -3.12 16.08
C VAL A 198 -4.59 -3.29 17.54
N ILE A 199 -5.78 -3.84 17.76
CA ILE A 199 -6.42 -3.90 19.09
C ILE A 199 -6.82 -5.36 19.33
N ALA A 200 -6.49 -5.91 20.51
CA ALA A 200 -7.10 -7.16 20.97
C ALA A 200 -8.53 -6.92 21.44
N ASP A 201 -9.46 -7.71 20.93
CA ASP A 201 -10.79 -7.90 21.51
C ASP A 201 -10.73 -9.01 22.56
N ASP A 202 -11.43 -8.78 23.68
CA ASP A 202 -11.53 -9.69 24.82
C ASP A 202 -12.47 -10.88 24.52
#